data_AF-L5JL76-F1
#
_entry.id   AF-L5JL76-F1
#
_cell.length_a   1.000
_cell.length_b   1.000
_cell.length_c   1.000
_cell.angle_alpha   90.00
_cell.angle_beta   90.00
_cell.angle_gamma   90.00
#
_symmetry.space_group_name_H-M   'P 1'
#
loop_
_entity.id
_entity.type
_entity.pdbx_description
1 polymer ?
#
loop_
_entity_poly.entity_id
_entity_poly.type
_entity_poly.pdbx_seq_one_letter_code
_entity_poly.pdbx_strand_id
1 'polypeptide(L)'
;MATEVAAGALGEEWKSYVVQIRGGNGKQSFSMKQGVLTHGHVRLLLSEGDSCMRPRRTGERKHRTVEGCAVDANLSVLNLVIVTKGEKGIPGLTDTIMPRCLGPKRTGRIHELFNISKEDDVH
;
A
#
# COMPACT_ATOMS: atom_id res chain seq x y z
N MET A 1 -6.68 1.60 -8.92
CA MET A 1 -5.87 0.81 -7.96
C MET A 1 -6.79 0.34 -6.85
N ALA A 2 -6.51 -0.83 -6.26
CA ALA A 2 -7.38 -1.63 -5.37
C ALA A 2 -8.22 -2.72 -6.03
N THR A 3 -7.94 -3.09 -7.29
CA THR A 3 -8.53 -4.28 -7.91
C THR A 3 -7.97 -5.53 -7.26
N GLU A 4 -8.86 -6.46 -6.90
CA GLU A 4 -8.51 -7.81 -6.46
C GLU A 4 -8.31 -8.71 -7.68
N VAL A 5 -7.24 -9.47 -7.66
CA VAL A 5 -6.81 -10.32 -8.77
C VAL A 5 -6.43 -11.69 -8.20
N ALA A 6 -6.87 -12.75 -8.88
CA ALA A 6 -6.44 -14.09 -8.57
C ALA A 6 -4.95 -14.24 -8.90
N ALA A 7 -4.15 -14.68 -7.92
CA ALA A 7 -2.69 -14.78 -8.07
C ALA A 7 -2.23 -16.11 -8.68
N GLY A 8 -3.15 -17.03 -8.99
CA GLY A 8 -2.80 -18.39 -9.46
C GLY A 8 -2.00 -18.42 -10.77
N ALA A 9 -2.02 -17.35 -11.57
CA ALA A 9 -1.22 -17.24 -12.78
C ALA A 9 0.28 -16.93 -12.51
N LEU A 10 0.65 -16.55 -11.28
CA LEU A 10 2.04 -16.22 -10.92
C LEU A 10 2.90 -17.46 -10.68
N GLY A 11 2.28 -18.59 -10.30
CA GLY A 11 2.96 -19.83 -9.95
C GLY A 11 2.07 -20.77 -9.14
N GLU A 12 2.48 -22.02 -8.99
CA GLU A 12 1.73 -23.02 -8.21
C GLU A 12 1.63 -22.64 -6.72
N GLU A 13 2.63 -21.95 -6.19
CA GLU A 13 2.68 -21.46 -4.81
C GLU A 13 1.64 -20.36 -4.53
N TRP A 14 1.16 -19.67 -5.58
CA TRP A 14 0.15 -18.62 -5.49
C TRP A 14 -1.27 -19.11 -5.80
N LYS A 15 -1.46 -20.42 -5.94
CA LYS A 15 -2.77 -21.01 -6.22
C LYS A 15 -3.75 -20.68 -5.09
N SER A 16 -4.96 -20.29 -5.47
CA SER A 16 -6.05 -19.91 -4.54
C SER A 16 -5.77 -18.64 -3.71
N TYR A 17 -4.67 -17.92 -3.94
CA TYR A 17 -4.44 -16.60 -3.34
C TYR A 17 -5.21 -15.51 -4.09
N VAL A 18 -5.76 -14.56 -3.33
CA VAL A 18 -6.31 -13.31 -3.85
C VAL A 18 -5.43 -12.17 -3.40
N VAL A 19 -4.89 -11.42 -4.35
CA VAL A 19 -4.04 -10.25 -4.11
C VAL A 19 -4.71 -8.98 -4.60
N GLN A 20 -4.46 -7.88 -3.91
CA GLN A 20 -4.94 -6.57 -4.27
C GLN A 20 -3.78 -5.70 -4.74
N ILE A 21 -3.94 -5.06 -5.89
CA ILE A 21 -2.92 -4.15 -6.44
C ILE A 21 -3.00 -2.80 -5.71
N ARG A 22 -1.95 -2.47 -4.94
CA ARG A 22 -1.87 -1.22 -4.16
C ARG A 22 -1.01 -0.15 -4.80
N GLY A 23 -0.06 -0.52 -5.64
CA GLY A 23 0.80 0.43 -6.34
C GLY A 23 1.83 -0.25 -7.22
N GLY A 24 2.80 0.53 -7.67
CA GLY A 24 3.91 0.05 -8.47
C GLY A 24 4.79 1.20 -8.95
N ASN A 25 5.88 0.84 -9.62
CA ASN A 25 6.85 1.75 -10.18
C ASN A 25 7.12 1.39 -11.64
N GLY A 26 7.11 2.40 -12.52
CA GLY A 26 7.53 2.26 -13.91
C GLY A 26 9.04 2.04 -14.04
N LYS A 27 9.51 1.70 -15.25
CA LYS A 27 10.95 1.56 -15.57
C LYS A 27 11.78 2.80 -15.24
N GLN A 28 11.23 4.00 -15.44
CA GLN A 28 11.87 5.27 -15.07
C GLN A 28 11.73 5.62 -13.58
N SER A 29 11.26 4.65 -12.76
CA SER A 29 11.01 4.79 -11.33
C SER A 29 9.93 5.80 -10.94
N PHE A 30 9.11 6.27 -11.90
CA PHE A 30 7.90 7.01 -11.58
C PHE A 30 6.90 6.11 -10.87
N SER A 31 6.35 6.60 -9.77
CA SER A 31 5.35 5.87 -8.99
C SER A 31 3.97 5.99 -9.62
N MET A 32 3.20 4.90 -9.57
CA MET A 32 1.80 4.88 -10.01
C MET A 32 0.94 5.80 -9.14
N LYS A 33 0.08 6.62 -9.75
CA LYS A 33 -0.86 7.50 -9.05
C LYS A 33 -2.31 7.09 -9.32
N GLN A 34 -3.07 6.87 -8.25
CA GLN A 34 -4.50 6.54 -8.34
C GLN A 34 -5.29 7.74 -8.89
N GLY A 35 -6.24 7.46 -9.78
CA GLY A 35 -7.04 8.48 -10.46
C GLY A 35 -6.46 8.95 -11.80
N VAL A 36 -5.23 8.57 -12.14
CA VAL A 36 -4.65 8.82 -13.47
C VAL A 36 -4.95 7.61 -14.37
N LEU A 37 -6.03 7.68 -15.14
CA LEU A 37 -6.57 6.56 -15.93
C LEU A 37 -5.82 6.34 -17.25
N THR A 38 -4.49 6.32 -17.21
CA THR A 38 -3.62 6.07 -18.36
C THR A 38 -2.71 4.88 -18.09
N HIS A 39 -2.18 4.26 -19.15
CA HIS A 39 -1.10 3.26 -19.04
C HIS A 39 0.28 3.92 -18.95
N GLY A 40 0.49 5.03 -19.66
CA GLY A 40 1.76 5.76 -19.64
C GLY A 40 1.88 6.77 -18.50
N HIS A 41 2.99 7.50 -18.49
CA HIS A 41 3.24 8.56 -17.54
C HIS A 41 2.69 9.91 -17.97
N VAL A 42 2.24 10.70 -17.00
CA VAL A 42 1.67 12.04 -17.20
C VAL A 42 2.33 13.02 -16.24
N ARG A 43 2.51 14.26 -16.67
CA ARG A 43 3.07 15.33 -15.83
C ARG A 43 1.96 16.16 -15.21
N LEU A 44 1.75 16.02 -13.91
CA LEU A 44 0.67 16.67 -13.16
C LEU A 44 1.20 17.69 -12.16
N LEU A 45 0.43 18.74 -11.92
CA LEU A 45 0.71 19.71 -10.86
C LEU A 45 0.24 19.13 -9.52
N LEU A 46 1.18 18.69 -8.68
CA LEU A 46 0.88 18.11 -7.37
C LEU A 46 1.04 19.15 -6.25
N SER A 47 0.26 19.00 -5.18
CA SER A 47 0.33 19.80 -3.97
C SER A 47 0.68 18.96 -2.73
N GLU A 48 0.74 19.60 -1.56
CA GLU A 48 0.81 18.88 -0.28
C GLU A 48 -0.38 17.92 -0.12
N GLY A 49 -0.11 16.72 0.42
CA GLY A 49 -1.10 15.65 0.56
C GLY A 49 -1.23 14.73 -0.66
N ASP A 50 -0.77 15.15 -1.84
CA ASP A 50 -0.75 14.27 -3.01
C ASP A 50 0.27 13.14 -2.86
N SER A 51 -0.14 11.92 -3.24
CA SER A 51 0.81 10.83 -3.47
C SER A 51 1.87 11.27 -4.49
N CYS A 52 3.12 10.83 -4.25
CA CYS A 52 4.31 11.16 -5.06
C CYS A 52 4.86 12.59 -4.89
N MET A 53 4.29 13.41 -4.01
CA MET A 53 4.80 14.73 -3.69
C MET A 53 5.24 14.83 -2.23
N ARG A 54 6.44 15.39 -2.01
CA ARG A 54 6.94 15.77 -0.69
C ARG A 54 7.30 17.26 -0.74
N PRO A 55 6.42 18.16 -0.26
CA PRO A 55 6.70 19.59 -0.25
C PRO A 55 7.89 19.92 0.65
N ARG A 56 8.69 20.90 0.22
CA ARG A 56 9.81 21.46 1.00
C ARG A 56 9.49 22.82 1.58
N ARG A 57 8.47 23.48 1.05
CA ARG A 57 7.94 24.76 1.55
C ARG A 57 6.42 24.68 1.66
N THR A 58 5.87 25.42 2.61
CA THR A 58 4.42 25.55 2.76
C THR A 58 3.80 26.11 1.48
N GLY A 59 2.74 25.46 1.00
CA GLY A 59 2.05 25.86 -0.23
C GLY A 59 2.78 25.53 -1.53
N GLU A 60 3.90 24.78 -1.49
CA GLU A 60 4.61 24.39 -2.71
C GLU A 60 3.74 23.48 -3.59
N ARG A 61 3.56 23.90 -4.85
CA ARG A 61 3.01 23.05 -5.91
C ARG A 61 4.06 22.83 -6.98
N LYS A 62 4.17 21.60 -7.47
CA LYS A 62 5.20 21.25 -8.46
C LYS A 62 4.68 20.26 -9.49
N HIS A 63 5.03 20.52 -10.76
CA HIS A 63 4.81 19.56 -11.83
C HIS A 63 5.77 18.38 -11.68
N ARG A 64 5.21 17.20 -11.44
CA ARG A 64 5.92 15.93 -11.35
C ARG A 64 5.35 14.94 -12.36
N THR A 65 6.23 14.11 -12.91
CA THR A 65 5.82 12.99 -13.75
C THR A 65 5.41 11.84 -12.84
N VAL A 66 4.23 11.28 -13.09
CA VAL A 66 3.69 10.12 -12.37
C VAL A 66 3.28 9.07 -13.39
N GLU A 67 3.35 7.80 -13.00
CA GLU A 67 2.83 6.71 -13.81
C GLU A 67 1.31 6.63 -13.62
N GLY A 68 0.58 6.25 -14.66
CA GLY A 68 -0.86 6.02 -14.56
C GLY A 68 -1.22 4.82 -13.67
N CYS A 69 -2.49 4.65 -13.35
CA CYS A 69 -2.96 3.58 -12.48
C CYS A 69 -3.30 2.28 -13.20
N ALA A 70 -3.33 2.27 -14.53
CA ALA A 70 -3.56 1.07 -15.31
C ALA A 70 -2.26 0.25 -15.40
N VAL A 71 -2.36 -1.05 -15.17
CA VAL A 71 -1.21 -1.96 -15.20
C VAL A 71 -0.82 -2.24 -16.65
N ASP A 72 0.46 -2.16 -16.95
CA ASP A 72 1.03 -2.43 -18.27
C ASP A 72 2.38 -3.18 -18.13
N ALA A 73 2.81 -3.83 -19.21
CA ALA A 73 4.08 -4.55 -19.29
C ALA A 73 5.32 -3.64 -19.13
N ASN A 74 5.15 -2.32 -19.17
CA ASN A 74 6.23 -1.35 -18.98
C ASN A 74 6.54 -1.02 -17.50
N LEU A 75 5.80 -1.60 -16.55
CA LEU A 75 6.11 -1.48 -15.13
C LEU A 75 7.34 -2.31 -14.76
N SER A 76 8.12 -1.80 -13.81
CA SER A 76 9.30 -2.48 -13.27
C SER A 76 8.94 -3.30 -12.02
N VAL A 77 8.16 -2.70 -11.12
CA VAL A 77 7.78 -3.31 -9.83
C VAL A 77 6.29 -3.09 -9.59
N LEU A 78 5.62 -4.11 -9.06
CA LEU A 78 4.25 -4.02 -8.56
C LEU A 78 4.21 -4.29 -7.05
N ASN A 79 3.44 -3.46 -6.34
CA ASN A 79 3.20 -3.60 -4.91
C ASN A 79 1.82 -4.22 -4.69
N LEU A 80 1.82 -5.45 -4.20
CA LEU A 80 0.62 -6.27 -3.98
C LEU A 80 0.40 -6.50 -2.48
N VAL A 81 -0.85 -6.66 -2.08
CA VAL A 81 -1.24 -7.05 -0.71
C VAL A 81 -2.10 -8.30 -0.78
N ILE A 82 -1.79 -9.31 0.03
CA ILE A 82 -2.62 -10.52 0.14
C ILE A 82 -3.90 -10.18 0.89
N VAL A 83 -5.06 -10.44 0.27
CA VAL A 83 -6.38 -10.28 0.88
C VAL A 83 -6.88 -11.62 1.42
N THR A 84 -6.75 -12.67 0.60
CA THR A 84 -7.12 -14.04 0.98
C THR A 84 -5.91 -14.95 0.85
N LYS A 85 -5.61 -15.69 1.93
CA LYS A 85 -4.54 -16.69 1.95
C LYS A 85 -4.97 -17.92 1.13
N GLY A 86 -4.10 -18.40 0.25
CA GLY A 86 -4.31 -19.65 -0.48
C GLY A 86 -3.96 -20.90 0.34
N GLU A 87 -3.90 -22.03 -0.35
CA GLU A 87 -3.75 -23.36 0.27
C GLU A 87 -2.32 -23.62 0.80
N LYS A 88 -1.31 -23.31 -0.02
CA LYS A 88 0.10 -23.50 0.34
C LYS A 88 0.63 -22.24 1.03
N GLY A 89 1.40 -22.41 2.11
CA GLY A 89 2.11 -21.28 2.74
C GLY A 89 3.27 -20.78 1.87
N ILE A 90 3.55 -19.49 1.95
CA ILE A 90 4.69 -18.84 1.29
C ILE A 90 5.77 -18.58 2.33
N PRO A 91 6.97 -19.18 2.18
CA PRO A 91 8.04 -19.07 3.15
C PRO A 91 8.49 -17.62 3.32
N GLY A 92 8.67 -17.20 4.57
CA GLY A 92 9.10 -15.84 4.94
C GLY A 92 8.03 -14.76 4.80
N LEU A 93 6.84 -15.07 4.27
CA LEU A 93 5.71 -14.13 4.20
C LEU A 93 4.55 -14.57 5.08
N THR A 94 4.07 -15.81 4.93
CA THR A 94 2.94 -16.31 5.73
C THR A 94 3.36 -17.00 7.02
N ASP A 95 4.64 -17.32 7.16
CA ASP A 95 5.15 -18.13 8.27
C ASP A 95 5.59 -17.25 9.44
N THR A 96 5.99 -16.02 9.16
CA THR A 96 6.50 -15.08 10.16
C THR A 96 5.41 -14.11 10.59
N ILE A 97 5.22 -13.96 11.89
CA ILE A 97 4.36 -12.92 12.47
C ILE A 97 5.26 -11.81 12.98
N MET A 98 5.21 -10.63 12.36
CA MET A 98 5.88 -9.45 12.88
C MET A 98 4.98 -8.74 13.89
N PRO A 99 5.41 -8.55 15.15
CA PRO A 99 4.64 -7.82 16.14
C PRO A 99 4.57 -6.32 15.81
N ARG A 100 3.54 -5.64 16.32
CA ARG A 100 3.40 -4.18 16.14
C ARG A 100 4.44 -3.46 17.02
N CYS A 101 5.29 -2.64 16.40
CA CYS A 101 6.34 -1.91 17.12
C CYS A 101 5.82 -0.79 18.02
N LEU A 102 4.68 -0.18 17.68
CA LEU A 102 4.15 1.00 18.38
C LEU A 102 2.77 0.71 18.94
N GLY A 103 2.64 0.85 20.26
CA GLY A 103 1.36 0.85 20.96
C GLY A 103 0.66 2.21 20.89
N PRO A 104 -0.63 2.28 21.23
CA PRO A 104 -1.34 3.54 21.34
C PRO A 104 -0.75 4.42 22.46
N LYS A 105 -0.58 5.72 22.20
CA LYS A 105 -0.12 6.69 23.20
C LYS A 105 -1.27 7.38 23.96
N ARG A 106 -2.46 7.41 23.37
CA ARG A 106 -3.61 8.12 23.96
C ARG A 106 -4.38 7.17 24.86
N THR A 107 -4.65 7.58 26.10
CA THR A 107 -5.41 6.85 27.12
C THR A 107 -6.68 6.18 26.57
N GLY A 108 -7.52 6.93 25.86
CA GLY A 108 -8.75 6.37 25.27
C GLY A 108 -8.50 5.16 24.33
N ARG A 109 -7.44 5.20 23.52
CA ARG A 109 -7.09 4.07 22.63
C ARG A 109 -6.45 2.91 23.38
N ILE A 110 -5.84 3.16 24.55
CA ILE A 110 -5.32 2.11 25.42
C ILE A 110 -6.48 1.37 26.06
N HIS A 111 -7.48 2.09 26.61
CA HIS A 111 -8.69 1.47 27.14
C HIS A 111 -9.42 0.62 26.08
N GLU A 112 -9.59 1.14 24.86
CA GLU A 112 -10.18 0.39 23.74
C GLU A 112 -9.36 -0.86 23.35
N LEU A 113 -8.03 -0.77 23.37
CA LEU A 113 -7.17 -1.89 22.97
C LEU A 113 -7.21 -3.03 23.98
N PHE A 114 -7.24 -2.70 25.27
CA PHE A 114 -7.18 -3.68 26.36
C PHE A 114 -8.56 -4.00 26.97
N ASN A 115 -9.63 -3.36 26.50
CA ASN A 115 -10.99 -3.49 27.05
C ASN A 115 -11.07 -3.25 28.57
N ILE A 116 -10.30 -2.29 29.07
CA ILE A 116 -10.27 -1.88 30.49
C ILE A 116 -11.17 -0.66 30.72
N SER A 117 -11.73 -0.53 31.92
CA SER A 117 -12.64 0.57 32.23
C SER A 117 -11.86 1.87 32.46
N LYS A 118 -12.55 3.01 32.53
CA LYS A 118 -11.89 4.32 32.74
C LYS A 118 -11.36 4.48 34.17
N GLU A 119 -11.88 3.68 35.07
CA GLU A 119 -11.53 3.64 36.48
C GLU A 119 -10.21 2.90 36.71
N ASP A 120 -9.82 2.02 35.78
CA ASP A 120 -8.56 1.30 35.83
C ASP A 120 -7.39 2.21 35.45
N ASP A 121 -6.30 2.13 36.21
CA ASP A 121 -5.08 2.89 35.95
C ASP A 121 -4.35 2.35 34.71
N VAL A 122 -3.88 3.28 33.88
CA VAL A 122 -3.22 3.02 32.58
C VAL A 122 -1.83 3.63 32.49
N HIS A 123 -1.35 4.24 33.58
CA HIS A 123 -0.04 4.87 33.65
C HIS A 123 1.08 3.92 34.01
#